data_AF-A0A5J5K7D6-F1
#
_entry.id   AF-A0A5J5K7D6-F1
#
_cell.length_a   1.000
_cell.length_b   1.000
_cell.length_c   1.000
_cell.angle_alpha   90.00
_cell.angle_beta   90.00
_cell.angle_gamma   90.00
#
_symmetry.space_group_name_H-M   'P 1'
#
loop_
_entity.id
_entity.type
_entity.pdbx_description
1 polymer ?
#
loop_
_entity_poly.entity_id
_entity_poly.type
_entity_poly.pdbx_seq_one_letter_code
_entity_poly.pdbx_strand_id
1 'polypeptide(L)'
;MARQKFALNTEPHVAEIGDDIELLFKPEVTGEEFLAAHERLQQAQAQLTDGDGQDRSVAEQARVANLAVKLFLAGFMLPKSALVFARWEVRDPTGQVVLSTGDPGEAERHAAKVDGAQVADVGMALPDRVLLALTNWVTEVYGGGRPTGLSGGSATASPPSGRRSTGSSRSRVSTPARGR
;
A
#
# COMPACT_ATOMS: atom_id res chain seq x y z
N MET A 1 25.70 -10.88 28.44
CA MET A 1 25.34 -9.91 27.39
C MET A 1 24.23 -10.52 26.56
N ALA A 2 23.13 -9.82 26.32
CA ALA A 2 22.05 -10.31 25.46
C ALA A 2 22.32 -9.88 24.01
N ARG A 3 22.17 -10.80 23.05
CA ARG A 3 22.28 -10.54 21.60
C ARG A 3 20.98 -10.99 20.94
N GLN A 4 20.37 -10.11 20.17
CA GLN A 4 19.18 -10.40 19.36
C GLN A 4 19.45 -10.06 17.90
N LYS A 5 18.90 -10.84 16.98
CA LYS A 5 18.98 -10.63 15.53
C LYS A 5 17.59 -10.29 15.02
N PHE A 6 17.51 -9.30 14.14
CA PHE A 6 16.31 -8.91 13.42
C PHE A 6 16.55 -9.12 11.92
N ALA A 7 15.49 -9.44 11.18
CA ALA A 7 15.52 -9.55 9.72
C ALA A 7 14.89 -8.29 9.12
N LEU A 8 15.42 -7.86 7.98
CA LEU A 8 14.87 -6.78 7.17
C LEU A 8 14.64 -7.34 5.76
N ASN A 9 13.57 -6.88 5.12
CA ASN A 9 13.38 -7.10 3.70
C ASN A 9 14.45 -6.31 2.93
N THR A 10 15.02 -6.94 1.92
CA THR A 10 16.05 -6.32 1.07
C THR A 10 15.69 -6.36 -0.41
N GLU A 11 14.67 -7.14 -0.76
CA GLU A 11 14.15 -7.27 -2.11
C GLU A 11 12.92 -6.39 -2.28
N PRO A 12 12.78 -5.69 -3.43
CA PRO A 12 11.58 -4.91 -3.74
C PRO A 12 10.32 -5.76 -3.66
N HIS A 13 9.24 -5.18 -3.13
CA HIS A 13 7.93 -5.80 -3.28
C HIS A 13 7.43 -5.58 -4.71
N VAL A 14 6.80 -6.59 -5.30
CA VAL A 14 6.33 -6.55 -6.68
C VAL A 14 4.82 -6.61 -6.69
N ALA A 15 4.17 -5.65 -7.36
CA ALA A 15 2.75 -5.70 -7.68
C ALA A 15 2.59 -6.03 -9.17
N GLU A 16 2.01 -7.19 -9.44
CA GLU A 16 1.69 -7.68 -10.78
C GLU A 16 0.27 -7.25 -11.17
N ILE A 17 0.11 -6.61 -12.32
CA ILE A 17 -1.17 -6.10 -12.82
C ILE A 17 -1.44 -6.71 -14.20
N GLY A 18 -2.29 -7.74 -14.23
CA GLY A 18 -2.45 -8.55 -15.44
C GLY A 18 -1.17 -9.30 -15.75
N ASP A 19 -0.89 -9.52 -17.04
CA ASP A 19 0.20 -10.40 -17.47
C ASP A 19 1.52 -9.65 -17.78
N ASP A 20 1.46 -8.32 -18.00
CA ASP A 20 2.57 -7.56 -18.59
C ASP A 20 3.09 -6.39 -17.73
N ILE A 21 2.45 -6.10 -16.59
CA ILE A 21 2.75 -4.91 -15.80
C ILE A 21 3.27 -5.30 -14.42
N GLU A 22 4.49 -4.90 -14.13
CA GLU A 22 5.12 -5.01 -12.82
C GLU A 22 5.45 -3.63 -12.26
N LEU A 23 4.96 -3.35 -11.04
CA LEU A 23 5.31 -2.16 -10.28
C LEU A 23 6.17 -2.57 -9.08
N LEU A 24 7.37 -2.00 -8.99
CA LEU A 24 8.33 -2.29 -7.93
C LEU A 24 8.19 -1.26 -6.82
N PHE A 25 8.04 -1.76 -5.60
CA PHE A 25 7.94 -0.99 -4.36
C PHE A 25 9.18 -1.16 -3.50
N LYS A 26 9.44 -0.19 -2.61
CA LYS A 26 10.59 -0.20 -1.71
C LYS A 26 10.60 -1.47 -0.85
N PRO A 27 11.77 -2.07 -0.58
CA PRO A 27 11.85 -3.26 0.27
C PRO A 27 11.40 -2.98 1.71
N GLU A 28 11.70 -1.78 2.22
CA GLU A 28 11.37 -1.35 3.58
C GLU A 28 10.98 0.12 3.55
N VAL A 29 10.04 0.48 4.43
CA VAL A 29 9.56 1.85 4.63
C VAL A 29 9.46 2.08 6.13
N THR A 30 9.91 3.24 6.61
CA THR A 30 9.78 3.55 8.03
C THR A 30 8.33 3.84 8.37
N GLY A 31 7.89 3.49 9.59
CA GLY A 31 6.53 3.80 10.02
C GLY A 31 6.21 5.30 9.96
N GLU A 32 7.21 6.16 10.20
CA GLU A 32 7.07 7.61 10.06
C GLU A 32 6.82 8.05 8.60
N GLU A 33 7.58 7.51 7.65
CA GLU A 33 7.38 7.80 6.22
C GLU A 33 5.99 7.38 5.76
N PHE A 34 5.54 6.18 6.17
CA PHE A 34 4.19 5.70 5.85
C PHE A 34 3.10 6.59 6.45
N LEU A 35 3.20 6.93 7.74
CA LEU A 35 2.22 7.76 8.42
C LEU A 35 2.14 9.17 7.80
N ALA A 36 3.27 9.77 7.45
CA ALA A 36 3.30 11.08 6.80
C ALA A 36 2.70 11.05 5.39
N ALA A 37 2.87 9.96 4.64
CA ALA A 37 2.20 9.77 3.35
C ALA A 37 0.69 9.54 3.51
N HIS A 38 0.29 8.73 4.49
CA HIS A 38 -1.11 8.44 4.78
C HIS A 38 -1.87 9.69 5.27
N GLU A 39 -1.23 10.52 6.09
CA GLU A 39 -1.80 11.80 6.54
C GLU A 39 -2.09 12.72 5.35
N ARG A 40 -1.15 12.85 4.41
CA ARG A 40 -1.37 13.64 3.18
C ARG A 40 -2.54 13.12 2.34
N LEU A 41 -2.69 11.79 2.24
CA LEU A 41 -3.84 11.19 1.56
C LEU A 41 -5.17 11.53 2.26
N GLN A 42 -5.21 11.41 3.59
CA GLN A 42 -6.39 11.75 4.39
C GLN A 42 -6.75 13.25 4.29
N GLN A 43 -5.75 14.13 4.32
CA GLN A 43 -5.95 15.57 4.13
C GLN A 43 -6.52 15.88 2.75
N ALA A 44 -6.01 15.25 1.68
CA ALA A 44 -6.55 15.41 0.34
C ALA A 44 -8.01 14.93 0.23
N GLN A 45 -8.37 13.85 0.94
CA GLN A 45 -9.76 13.36 1.00
C GLN A 45 -10.66 14.31 1.80
N ALA A 46 -10.19 14.84 2.93
CA ALA A 46 -10.94 15.79 3.75
C ALA A 46 -11.29 17.06 2.96
N GLN A 47 -10.34 17.59 2.18
CA GLN A 47 -10.56 18.75 1.30
C GLN A 47 -11.66 18.54 0.25
N LEU A 48 -11.99 17.29 -0.09
CA LEU A 48 -13.09 16.97 -1.00
C LEU A 48 -14.44 16.93 -0.30
N THR A 49 -14.45 16.63 1.00
CA THR A 49 -15.68 16.55 1.81
C THR A 49 -16.06 17.88 2.47
N ASP A 50 -15.08 18.76 2.66
CA ASP A 50 -15.28 20.11 3.21
C ASP A 50 -16.01 21.03 2.22
N GLY A 51 -16.54 22.16 2.72
CA GLY A 51 -17.43 23.07 1.96
C GLY A 51 -16.87 23.53 0.62
N ASP A 52 -15.57 23.86 0.54
CA ASP A 52 -14.91 24.25 -0.73
C ASP A 52 -14.80 23.08 -1.74
N GLY A 53 -14.81 21.84 -1.27
CA GLY A 53 -14.78 20.64 -2.11
C GLY A 53 -16.16 20.28 -2.67
N GLN A 54 -17.24 20.60 -1.93
CA GLN A 54 -18.62 20.27 -2.32
C GLN A 54 -19.10 21.06 -3.53
N ASP A 55 -18.56 22.26 -3.76
CA ASP A 55 -18.88 23.09 -4.92
C ASP A 55 -18.25 22.56 -6.23
N ARG A 56 -17.29 21.63 -6.13
CA ARG A 56 -16.66 21.00 -7.30
C ARG A 56 -17.60 20.01 -7.96
N SER A 57 -17.45 19.86 -9.28
CA SER A 57 -18.15 18.79 -9.99
C SER A 57 -17.67 17.41 -9.50
N VAL A 58 -18.55 16.40 -9.56
CA VAL A 58 -18.21 15.01 -9.23
C VAL A 58 -16.99 14.52 -10.02
N ALA A 59 -16.89 14.90 -11.30
CA ALA A 59 -15.76 14.53 -12.16
C ALA A 59 -14.44 15.15 -11.68
N GLU A 60 -14.48 16.38 -11.17
CA GLU A 60 -13.31 17.07 -10.63
C GLU A 60 -12.87 16.47 -9.29
N GLN A 61 -13.83 16.20 -8.40
CA GLN A 61 -13.56 15.50 -7.13
C GLN A 61 -12.91 14.13 -7.38
N ALA A 62 -13.42 13.36 -8.34
CA ALA A 62 -12.85 12.07 -8.71
C ALA A 62 -11.40 12.18 -9.23
N ARG A 63 -11.11 13.20 -10.06
CA ARG A 63 -9.72 13.44 -10.54
C ARG A 63 -8.77 13.77 -9.41
N VAL A 64 -9.17 14.63 -8.47
CA VAL A 64 -8.35 15.00 -7.32
C VAL A 64 -8.11 13.80 -6.40
N ALA A 65 -9.15 13.00 -6.13
CA ALA A 65 -9.03 11.78 -5.33
C ALA A 65 -8.07 10.78 -5.99
N ASN A 66 -8.24 10.52 -7.30
CA ASN A 66 -7.37 9.62 -8.04
C ASN A 66 -5.92 10.10 -8.08
N LEU A 67 -5.70 11.42 -8.20
CA LEU A 67 -4.37 12.00 -8.12
C LEU A 67 -3.74 11.75 -6.75
N ALA A 68 -4.46 12.03 -5.66
CA ALA A 68 -3.97 11.82 -4.31
C ALA A 68 -3.55 10.36 -4.06
N VAL A 69 -4.37 9.41 -4.54
CA VAL A 69 -4.05 7.97 -4.47
C VAL A 69 -2.82 7.62 -5.31
N LYS A 70 -2.70 8.15 -6.54
CA LYS A 70 -1.52 7.92 -7.40
C LYS A 70 -0.24 8.42 -6.72
N LEU A 71 -0.26 9.62 -6.15
CA LEU A 71 0.92 10.18 -5.49
C LEU A 71 1.27 9.44 -4.20
N PHE A 72 0.26 8.99 -3.44
CA PHE A 72 0.46 8.14 -2.27
C PHE A 72 1.19 6.84 -2.65
N LEU A 73 0.70 6.12 -3.66
CA LEU A 73 1.31 4.87 -4.12
C LEU A 73 2.71 5.07 -4.70
N ALA A 74 2.89 6.10 -5.54
CA ALA A 74 4.17 6.43 -6.15
C ALA A 74 5.27 6.74 -5.12
N GLY A 75 4.91 7.29 -3.94
CA GLY A 75 5.87 7.57 -2.86
C GLY A 75 6.57 6.32 -2.30
N PHE A 76 5.96 5.15 -2.46
CA PHE A 76 6.52 3.86 -2.03
C PHE A 76 7.13 3.06 -3.17
N MET A 77 7.00 3.52 -4.42
CA MET A 77 7.58 2.86 -5.58
C MET A 77 9.08 3.14 -5.71
N LEU A 78 9.79 2.26 -6.40
CA LEU A 78 11.12 2.58 -6.91
C LEU A 78 11.01 3.65 -8.01
N PRO A 79 12.03 4.49 -8.22
CA PRO A 79 11.96 5.62 -9.16
C PRO A 79 11.50 5.24 -10.57
N LYS A 80 11.94 4.08 -11.08
CA LYS A 80 11.54 3.59 -12.41
C LYS A 80 10.03 3.32 -12.48
N SER A 81 9.46 2.64 -11.49
CA SER A 81 8.02 2.33 -11.46
C SER A 81 7.20 3.59 -11.17
N ALA A 82 7.66 4.46 -10.27
CA ALA A 82 7.01 5.73 -9.99
C ALA A 82 6.89 6.60 -11.25
N LEU A 83 7.95 6.67 -12.06
CA LEU A 83 7.96 7.46 -13.29
C LEU A 83 7.06 6.88 -14.39
N VAL A 84 6.84 5.56 -14.42
CA VAL A 84 5.86 4.95 -15.35
C VAL A 84 4.43 5.20 -14.84
N PHE A 85 4.24 5.09 -13.52
CA PHE A 85 2.94 5.13 -12.88
C PHE A 85 2.34 6.55 -12.77
N ALA A 86 3.13 7.52 -12.31
CA ALA A 86 2.68 8.88 -12.01
C ALA A 86 3.49 9.92 -12.80
N ARG A 87 3.64 9.72 -14.12
CA ARG A 87 4.40 10.61 -14.99
C ARG A 87 3.68 11.91 -15.31
N TRP A 88 4.40 13.01 -15.15
CA TRP A 88 3.99 14.34 -15.55
C TRP A 88 4.94 14.87 -16.59
N GLU A 89 4.38 15.38 -17.68
CA GLU A 89 5.13 16.06 -18.73
C GLU A 89 4.79 17.54 -18.75
N VAL A 90 5.82 18.37 -18.93
CA VAL A 90 5.66 19.77 -19.31
C VAL A 90 5.98 19.88 -20.79
N ARG A 91 5.06 20.45 -21.55
CA ARG A 91 5.20 20.69 -22.99
C ARG A 91 5.25 22.19 -23.23
N ASP A 92 6.18 22.62 -24.07
CA ASP A 92 6.25 24.02 -24.51
C ASP A 92 5.10 24.35 -25.50
N PRO A 93 4.94 25.61 -25.93
CA PRO A 93 3.92 25.99 -26.90
C PRO A 93 4.04 25.29 -28.26
N THR A 94 5.20 24.72 -28.58
CA THR A 94 5.43 23.95 -29.80
C THR A 94 5.00 22.49 -29.67
N GLY A 95 4.65 22.06 -28.44
CA GLY A 95 4.26 20.70 -28.10
C GLY A 95 5.45 19.80 -27.73
N GLN A 96 6.67 20.32 -27.67
CA GLN A 96 7.86 19.57 -27.29
C GLN A 96 7.90 19.34 -25.78
N VAL A 97 8.21 18.11 -25.35
CA VAL A 97 8.40 17.79 -23.92
C VAL A 97 9.71 18.40 -23.44
N VAL A 98 9.62 19.33 -22.49
CA VAL A 98 10.76 20.03 -21.89
C VAL A 98 11.10 19.51 -20.49
N LEU A 99 10.15 18.85 -19.83
CA LEU A 99 10.37 18.14 -18.57
C LEU A 99 9.49 16.89 -18.51
N SER A 100 10.03 15.82 -17.92
CA SER A 100 9.28 14.64 -17.51
C SER A 100 9.67 14.29 -16.08
N THR A 101 8.70 14.23 -15.17
CA THR A 101 8.92 14.02 -13.72
C THR A 101 7.81 13.15 -13.11
N GLY A 102 8.06 12.58 -11.94
CA GLY A 102 7.04 11.91 -11.12
C GLY A 102 6.33 12.86 -10.14
N ASP A 103 6.78 14.11 -10.02
CA ASP A 103 6.22 15.13 -9.11
C ASP A 103 5.40 16.17 -9.88
N PRO A 104 4.06 16.22 -9.72
CA PRO A 104 3.24 17.25 -10.36
C PRO A 104 3.64 18.67 -9.93
N GLY A 105 4.07 18.88 -8.69
CA GLY A 105 4.49 20.20 -8.23
C GLY A 105 5.76 20.68 -8.92
N GLU A 106 6.67 19.77 -9.26
CA GLU A 106 7.85 20.10 -10.06
C GLU A 106 7.44 20.47 -11.50
N ALA A 107 6.52 19.71 -12.10
CA ALA A 107 5.99 20.00 -13.42
C ALA A 107 5.33 21.39 -13.48
N GLU A 108 4.50 21.74 -12.50
CA GLU A 108 3.88 23.06 -12.39
C GLU A 108 4.90 24.18 -12.21
N ARG A 109 5.87 24.00 -11.31
CA ARG A 109 6.96 24.98 -11.09
C ARG A 109 7.81 25.20 -12.35
N HIS A 110 7.97 24.17 -13.18
CA HIS A 110 8.70 24.29 -14.42
C HIS A 110 7.84 24.95 -15.51
N ALA A 111 6.57 24.57 -15.63
CA ALA A 111 5.63 25.19 -16.57
C ALA A 111 5.48 26.70 -16.31
N ALA A 112 5.45 27.13 -15.05
CA ALA A 112 5.40 28.55 -14.70
C ALA A 112 6.61 29.37 -15.19
N LYS A 113 7.72 28.73 -15.57
CA LYS A 113 8.92 29.38 -16.12
C LYS A 113 8.92 29.44 -17.65
N VAL A 114 8.02 28.73 -18.31
CA VAL A 114 7.95 28.61 -19.77
C VAL A 114 6.60 29.18 -20.21
N ASP A 115 6.63 30.32 -20.90
CA ASP A 115 5.40 30.98 -21.33
C ASP A 115 4.58 30.06 -22.26
N GLY A 116 3.29 29.92 -21.97
CA GLY A 116 2.37 29.04 -22.68
C GLY A 116 2.61 27.52 -22.52
N ALA A 117 3.45 27.09 -21.56
CA ALA A 117 3.65 25.67 -21.32
C ALA A 117 2.41 24.98 -20.73
N GLN A 118 2.24 23.70 -21.08
CA GLN A 118 1.16 22.84 -20.62
C GLN A 118 1.70 21.70 -19.78
N VAL A 119 1.00 21.39 -18.69
CA VAL A 119 1.28 20.24 -17.83
C VAL A 119 0.27 19.14 -18.14
N ALA A 120 0.74 17.92 -18.33
CA ALA A 120 -0.11 16.76 -18.60
C ALA A 120 0.29 15.56 -17.73
N ASP A 121 -0.70 14.92 -17.09
CA ASP A 121 -0.56 13.57 -16.53
C ASP A 121 -0.54 12.58 -17.70
N VAL A 122 0.64 12.03 -17.97
CA VAL A 122 0.88 10.99 -18.98
C VAL A 122 1.34 9.69 -18.33
N GLY A 123 1.06 9.54 -17.04
CA GLY A 123 1.28 8.32 -16.28
C GLY A 123 0.29 7.23 -16.68
N MET A 124 0.48 6.05 -16.10
CA MET A 124 -0.38 4.91 -16.34
C MET A 124 -1.83 5.21 -15.91
N ALA A 125 -2.78 4.93 -16.81
CA ALA A 125 -4.20 4.96 -16.51
C ALA A 125 -4.63 3.58 -16.01
N LEU A 126 -4.86 3.46 -14.71
CA LEU A 126 -5.38 2.24 -14.10
C LEU A 126 -6.86 2.40 -13.73
N PRO A 127 -7.67 1.32 -13.80
CA PRO A 127 -9.00 1.33 -13.23
C PRO A 127 -8.97 1.57 -11.72
N ASP A 128 -9.94 2.32 -11.19
CA ASP A 128 -10.03 2.68 -9.76
C ASP A 128 -9.96 1.44 -8.84
N ARG A 129 -10.56 0.31 -9.25
CA ARG A 129 -10.49 -0.95 -8.49
C ARG A 129 -9.06 -1.45 -8.27
N VAL A 130 -8.16 -1.22 -9.24
CA VAL A 130 -6.75 -1.62 -9.13
C VAL A 130 -6.01 -0.66 -8.21
N LEU A 131 -6.28 0.66 -8.31
CA LEU A 131 -5.69 1.66 -7.41
C LEU A 131 -6.06 1.41 -5.94
N LEU A 132 -7.32 1.05 -5.67
CA LEU A 132 -7.78 0.67 -4.33
C LEU A 132 -7.13 -0.63 -3.84
N ALA A 133 -7.02 -1.64 -4.71
CA ALA A 133 -6.35 -2.90 -4.37
C ALA A 133 -4.87 -2.67 -4.02
N LEU A 134 -4.15 -1.85 -4.79
CA LEU A 134 -2.77 -1.48 -4.52
C LEU A 134 -2.64 -0.71 -3.20
N THR A 135 -3.57 0.22 -2.92
CA THR A 135 -3.56 1.00 -1.66
C THR A 135 -3.74 0.10 -0.45
N ASN A 136 -4.65 -0.87 -0.54
CA ASN A 136 -4.88 -1.83 0.53
C ASN A 136 -3.64 -2.71 0.75
N TRP A 137 -3.05 -3.20 -0.34
CA TRP A 137 -1.83 -4.01 -0.28
C TRP A 137 -0.64 -3.24 0.30
N VAL A 138 -0.40 -1.99 -0.11
CA VAL A 138 0.65 -1.11 0.48
C VAL A 138 0.41 -0.88 1.97
N THR A 139 -0.85 -0.73 2.40
CA THR A 139 -1.22 -0.57 3.81
C THR A 139 -0.96 -1.86 4.61
N GLU A 140 -1.19 -3.02 4.02
CA GLU A 140 -0.86 -4.31 4.64
C GLU A 140 0.66 -4.48 4.80
N VAL A 141 1.42 -4.18 3.75
CA VAL A 141 2.88 -4.34 3.70
C VAL A 141 3.58 -3.38 4.67
N TYR A 142 3.24 -2.08 4.66
CA TYR A 142 3.97 -1.07 5.43
C TYR A 142 3.25 -0.53 6.67
N GLY A 143 1.92 -0.71 6.76
CA GLY A 143 1.10 -0.18 7.87
C GLY A 143 1.22 -0.97 9.17
N GLY A 144 2.12 -1.95 9.25
CA GLY A 144 2.45 -2.66 10.49
C GLY A 144 1.38 -3.65 10.95
N GLY A 145 0.63 -4.26 10.02
CA GLY A 145 -0.31 -5.35 10.34
C GLY A 145 -1.52 -4.92 11.19
N ARG A 146 -1.90 -3.63 11.18
CA ARG A 146 -3.21 -3.24 11.70
C ARG A 146 -4.28 -3.78 10.75
N PRO A 147 -5.17 -4.68 11.19
CA PRO A 147 -6.19 -5.24 10.32
C PRO A 147 -7.20 -4.15 9.96
N THR A 148 -7.07 -3.55 8.78
CA THR A 148 -8.18 -2.88 8.10
C THR A 148 -8.96 -3.98 7.41
N GLY A 149 -10.02 -4.44 8.08
CA GLY A 149 -10.69 -5.70 7.77
C GLY A 149 -11.09 -5.85 6.31
N LEU A 150 -10.79 -7.02 5.75
CA LEU A 150 -11.76 -8.01 5.27
C LEU A 150 -11.05 -9.38 5.23
N SER A 151 -11.64 -10.34 5.92
CA SER A 151 -11.15 -11.71 6.09
C SER A 151 -11.02 -12.43 4.75
N GLY A 152 -9.80 -12.86 4.41
CA GLY A 152 -9.56 -13.60 3.16
C GLY A 152 -8.19 -14.24 3.05
N GLY A 153 -7.56 -14.63 4.17
CA GLY A 153 -6.28 -15.33 4.15
C GLY A 153 -6.25 -16.35 5.28
N SER A 154 -6.43 -17.62 4.94
CA SER A 154 -6.34 -18.73 5.87
C SER A 154 -4.91 -18.88 6.41
N ALA A 155 -4.58 -18.16 7.48
CA ALA A 155 -3.53 -18.59 8.37
C ALA A 155 -3.99 -19.90 9.02
N THR A 156 -3.33 -21.01 8.69
CA THR A 156 -3.58 -22.29 9.36
C THR A 156 -3.35 -22.07 10.86
N ALA A 157 -4.39 -22.28 11.66
CA ALA A 157 -4.31 -22.11 13.10
C ALA A 157 -3.18 -22.99 13.65
N SER A 158 -2.21 -22.38 14.34
CA SER A 158 -1.19 -23.10 15.09
C SER A 158 -1.88 -24.12 16.01
N PRO A 159 -1.44 -25.39 16.04
CA PRO A 159 -2.05 -26.39 16.89
C PRO A 159 -2.00 -25.93 18.37
N PRO A 160 -3.12 -26.04 19.11
CA PRO A 160 -3.18 -25.57 20.48
C PRO A 160 -2.16 -26.30 21.35
N SER A 161 -1.44 -25.51 22.15
CA SER A 161 -0.47 -25.98 23.12
C SER A 161 -1.12 -26.89 24.17
N GLY A 162 -0.55 -28.10 24.33
CA GLY A 162 -0.60 -28.94 25.52
C GLY A 162 -1.95 -29.06 26.25
N ARG A 163 -2.77 -30.03 25.85
CA ARG A 163 -3.86 -30.52 26.70
C ARG A 163 -3.24 -31.17 27.94
N ARG A 164 -3.38 -30.55 29.11
CA ARG A 164 -3.02 -31.16 30.41
C ARG A 164 -3.84 -32.44 30.55
N SER A 165 -3.17 -33.59 30.55
CA SER A 165 -3.78 -34.87 30.88
C SER A 165 -4.18 -34.86 32.35
N THR A 166 -5.48 -34.82 32.63
CA THR A 166 -6.04 -35.23 33.92
C THR A 166 -5.81 -36.74 34.04
N GLY A 167 -4.79 -37.11 34.82
CA GLY A 167 -4.50 -38.50 35.13
C GLY A 167 -5.65 -39.12 35.95
N SER A 168 -6.29 -40.14 35.40
CA SER A 168 -7.04 -41.10 36.20
C SER A 168 -6.14 -42.31 36.46
N SER A 169 -5.51 -42.27 37.64
CA SER A 169 -4.83 -43.41 38.24
C SER A 169 -5.82 -44.58 38.38
N ARG A 170 -5.58 -45.71 37.72
CA ARG A 170 -6.28 -46.97 37.94
C ARG A 170 -5.30 -47.97 38.53
N SER A 171 -5.15 -47.91 39.85
CA SER A 171 -4.46 -48.93 40.63
C SER A 171 -5.48 -49.88 41.26
N ARG A 172 -5.17 -51.18 41.15
CA ARG A 172 -5.67 -52.32 41.93
C ARG A 172 -7.14 -52.71 41.78
N VAL A 173 -7.39 -53.76 41.00
CA VAL A 173 -8.38 -54.78 41.39
C VAL A 173 -7.65 -56.12 41.44
N SER A 174 -7.53 -56.62 42.67
CA SER A 174 -6.92 -57.89 43.02
C SER A 174 -7.87 -59.05 42.70
N THR A 175 -7.34 -60.06 42.01
CA THR A 175 -7.90 -61.41 41.92
C THR A 175 -7.93 -62.07 43.30
N PRO A 176 -8.98 -62.86 43.62
CA PRO A 176 -8.74 -64.11 44.32
C PRO A 176 -9.44 -65.31 43.66
N ALA A 177 -8.86 -66.47 43.92
CA ALA A 177 -9.06 -67.74 43.25
C ALA A 177 -10.17 -68.63 43.87
N ARG A 178 -10.82 -69.40 42.99
CA ARG A 178 -11.22 -70.83 43.05
C ARG A 178 -11.56 -71.53 44.39
N GLY A 179 -12.69 -72.25 44.38
CA GLY A 179 -13.05 -73.41 45.22
C GLY A 179 -14.57 -73.41 45.50
N ARG A 180 -15.36 -74.48 45.36
CA ARG A 180 -15.14 -75.93 45.29
C ARG A 180 -16.36 -76.56 44.61
#